data_AF-A0A3N1JDE3-F1
#
_entry.id   AF-A0A3N1JDE3-F1
#
_cell.length_a   1.000
_cell.length_b   1.000
_cell.length_c   1.000
_cell.angle_alpha   90.00
_cell.angle_beta   90.00
_cell.angle_gamma   90.00
#
_symmetry.space_group_name_H-M   'P 1'
#
loop_
_entity.id
_entity.type
_entity.pdbx_description
1 polymer ?
#
loop_
_entity_poly.entity_id
_entity_poly.type
_entity_poly.pdbx_seq_one_letter_code
_entity_poly.pdbx_strand_id
1 'polypeptide(L)'
;MSLGGTAVRATVQIASNVVVARILGPDAYGAAAVVLALAIVLELLRNSGFAAVVLRSGDQPPEVLVTLHRMSALVGCGLGVVVAGAGGVVLWAAPAAPYGVLLLVIAIAFPLAGSVSVPIASMVRRHTMGRVVVVESIAVVVGAGTAVGLALAGVGSVAMIVQVVLLWTGVAIGVVLLRAVPRGVAAPRSAVRSMVGLARDVSVVQLVSLVARAGDRVLAAAVCGPAASGLYVQAMQLMSLPLEQIGAAVQRVAVPALAAADTETLRARYRQLIGVVSLLAWPVLAVLGALAEPVVRLLFGPEWTGSAAVLPFLVVAGAAQSLGFVAVWYFVASGRSGRQVRWALVSQPVIVVAVVIGTTWGISGMAAGYAVACVVLVVPSFLVSTRGTGLRLRDVVVPALPAASASVVAVLVAATVSAWWSQPDGPVSAVVVPGLAAALCGGVVALAFTHVRARLPGTLIPIGRRP
;
A
#
# COMPACT_ATOMS: atom_id res chain seq x y z
N MET A 1 1.10 -21.95 2.35
CA MET A 1 0.75 -20.83 1.44
C MET A 1 1.48 -21.07 0.13
N SER A 2 0.80 -21.29 -1.00
CA SER A 2 1.51 -21.31 -2.28
C SER A 2 1.82 -19.86 -2.67
N LEU A 3 3.11 -19.51 -2.69
CA LEU A 3 3.59 -18.20 -3.17
C LEU A 3 3.00 -17.84 -4.54
N GLY A 4 2.70 -18.86 -5.36
CA GLY A 4 2.03 -18.71 -6.65
C GLY A 4 0.64 -18.06 -6.59
N GLY A 5 -0.20 -18.37 -5.60
CA GLY A 5 -1.56 -17.81 -5.51
C GLY A 5 -1.57 -16.30 -5.21
N THR A 6 -0.60 -15.81 -4.43
CA THR A 6 -0.45 -14.38 -4.13
C THR A 6 0.19 -13.64 -5.30
N ALA A 7 1.16 -14.26 -5.97
CA ALA A 7 1.79 -13.68 -7.16
C ALA A 7 0.80 -13.50 -8.31
N VAL A 8 0.00 -14.53 -8.62
CA VAL A 8 -1.05 -14.45 -9.66
C VAL A 8 -2.05 -13.34 -9.35
N ARG A 9 -2.52 -13.25 -8.10
CA ARG A 9 -3.43 -12.18 -7.66
C ARG A 9 -2.82 -10.80 -7.87
N ALA A 10 -1.56 -10.60 -7.46
CA ALA A 10 -0.87 -9.32 -7.63
C ALA A 10 -0.72 -8.95 -9.11
N THR A 11 -0.32 -9.91 -9.96
CA THR A 11 -0.18 -9.70 -11.41
C THR A 11 -1.51 -9.31 -12.05
N VAL A 12 -2.60 -10.05 -11.75
CA VAL A 12 -3.94 -9.75 -12.28
C VAL A 12 -4.39 -8.36 -11.85
N GLN A 13 -4.17 -8.00 -10.58
CA GLN A 13 -4.58 -6.69 -10.06
C GLN A 13 -3.79 -5.54 -10.71
N ILE A 14 -2.48 -5.70 -10.91
CA ILE A 14 -1.64 -4.70 -11.58
C ILE A 14 -2.06 -4.56 -13.04
N ALA A 15 -2.20 -5.68 -13.77
CA ALA A 15 -2.58 -5.67 -15.18
C ALA A 15 -3.96 -5.04 -15.39
N SER A 16 -4.94 -5.42 -14.57
CA SER A 16 -6.29 -4.85 -14.60
C SER A 16 -6.28 -3.34 -14.34
N ASN A 17 -5.53 -2.87 -13.34
CA ASN A 17 -5.43 -1.44 -13.05
C ASN A 17 -4.80 -0.65 -14.22
N VAL A 18 -3.78 -1.19 -14.88
CA VAL A 18 -3.16 -0.55 -16.06
C VAL A 18 -4.14 -0.50 -17.23
N VAL A 19 -4.83 -1.60 -17.53
CA VAL A 19 -5.82 -1.66 -18.61
C VAL A 19 -6.98 -0.69 -18.36
N VAL A 20 -7.53 -0.70 -17.15
CA VAL A 20 -8.65 0.18 -16.78
C VAL A 20 -8.23 1.66 -16.80
N ALA A 21 -7.04 2.00 -16.30
CA ALA A 21 -6.51 3.35 -16.38
C ALA A 21 -6.33 3.84 -17.83
N ARG A 22 -5.85 2.97 -18.72
CA ARG A 22 -5.67 3.28 -20.14
C ARG A 22 -7.00 3.50 -20.88
N ILE A 23 -8.05 2.79 -20.49
CA ILE A 23 -9.39 2.96 -21.10
C ILE A 23 -10.08 4.22 -20.59
N LEU A 24 -9.93 4.55 -19.30
CA LEU A 24 -10.68 5.64 -18.66
C LEU A 24 -10.08 7.03 -18.84
N GLY A 25 -8.76 7.12 -19.04
CA GLY A 25 -8.04 8.39 -18.99
C GLY A 25 -7.94 8.98 -17.57
N PRO A 26 -7.20 10.08 -17.40
CA PRO A 26 -6.86 10.65 -16.09
C PRO A 26 -8.06 11.21 -15.32
N ASP A 27 -9.09 11.74 -16.00
CA ASP A 27 -10.23 12.40 -15.36
C ASP A 27 -11.15 11.42 -14.63
N ALA A 28 -11.63 10.41 -15.36
CA ALA A 28 -12.51 9.37 -14.80
C ALA A 28 -11.75 8.50 -13.79
N TYR A 29 -10.49 8.17 -14.08
CA TYR A 29 -9.64 7.44 -13.14
C TYR A 29 -9.40 8.23 -11.86
N GLY A 30 -9.11 9.53 -11.98
CA GLY A 30 -8.92 10.43 -10.86
C GLY A 30 -10.15 10.48 -9.96
N ALA A 31 -11.34 10.72 -10.52
CA ALA A 31 -12.58 10.71 -9.75
C ALA A 31 -12.79 9.38 -8.98
N ALA A 32 -12.52 8.24 -9.62
CA ALA A 32 -12.57 6.94 -8.96
C ALA A 32 -11.52 6.80 -7.87
N ALA A 33 -10.27 7.20 -8.11
CA ALA A 33 -9.15 7.10 -7.16
C ALA A 33 -9.41 7.82 -5.84
N VAL A 34 -10.06 8.99 -5.91
CA VAL A 34 -10.47 9.76 -4.73
C VAL A 34 -11.46 8.98 -3.88
N VAL A 35 -12.49 8.41 -4.51
CA VAL A 35 -13.50 7.61 -3.79
C VAL A 35 -12.89 6.29 -3.30
N LEU A 36 -11.98 5.68 -4.07
CA LEU A 36 -11.23 4.50 -3.67
C LEU A 36 -10.32 4.74 -2.45
N ALA A 37 -9.99 5.99 -2.10
CA ALA A 37 -9.32 6.27 -0.83
C ALA A 37 -10.15 5.77 0.37
N LEU A 38 -11.48 5.73 0.25
CA LEU A 38 -12.37 5.13 1.25
C LEU A 38 -12.20 3.62 1.39
N ALA A 39 -11.60 2.93 0.40
CA ALA A 39 -11.33 1.49 0.52
C ALA A 39 -10.38 1.16 1.67
N ILE A 40 -9.54 2.12 2.11
CA ILE A 40 -8.72 1.94 3.31
C ILE A 40 -9.60 1.82 4.57
N VAL A 41 -10.75 2.50 4.60
CA VAL A 41 -11.74 2.37 5.69
C VAL A 41 -12.40 0.99 5.68
N LEU A 42 -12.64 0.41 4.50
CA LEU A 42 -13.15 -0.96 4.37
C LEU A 42 -12.16 -1.97 4.96
N GLU A 43 -10.86 -1.79 4.70
CA GLU A 43 -9.82 -2.62 5.30
C GLU A 43 -9.72 -2.42 6.82
N LEU A 44 -10.01 -1.21 7.30
CA LEU A 44 -10.13 -0.92 8.73
C LEU A 44 -11.28 -1.69 9.37
N LEU A 45 -12.43 -1.74 8.70
CA LEU A 45 -13.58 -2.52 9.13
C LEU A 45 -13.30 -4.01 9.14
N ARG A 46 -12.64 -4.54 8.10
CA ARG A 46 -12.20 -5.93 8.08
C ARG A 46 -11.31 -6.25 9.27
N ASN A 47 -10.34 -5.40 9.56
CA ASN A 47 -9.42 -5.54 10.68
C ASN A 47 -9.89 -4.81 11.95
N SER A 48 -11.22 -4.68 12.12
CA SER A 48 -11.79 -3.88 13.20
C SER A 48 -11.31 -4.30 14.58
N GLY A 49 -11.51 -3.43 15.56
CA GLY A 49 -11.28 -3.75 16.97
C GLY A 49 -11.98 -5.06 17.39
N PHE A 50 -13.14 -5.38 16.81
CA PHE A 50 -13.85 -6.65 17.07
C PHE A 50 -13.07 -7.87 16.56
N ALA A 51 -12.51 -7.80 15.34
CA ALA A 51 -11.61 -8.85 14.84
C ALA A 51 -10.36 -9.00 15.73
N ALA A 52 -9.79 -7.88 16.20
CA ALA A 52 -8.65 -7.90 17.10
C ALA A 52 -8.97 -8.58 18.45
N VAL A 53 -10.17 -8.38 18.99
CA VAL A 53 -10.62 -9.09 20.20
C VAL A 53 -10.69 -10.60 19.95
N VAL A 54 -11.31 -11.04 18.84
CA VAL A 54 -11.43 -12.48 18.50
C VAL A 54 -10.06 -13.14 18.37
N LEU A 55 -9.06 -12.42 17.83
CA LEU A 55 -7.70 -12.94 17.68
C LEU A 55 -6.92 -12.99 19.00
N ARG A 56 -7.23 -12.11 19.98
CA ARG A 56 -6.48 -12.00 21.25
C ARG A 56 -7.10 -12.80 22.40
N SER A 57 -8.41 -12.88 22.47
CA SER A 57 -9.12 -13.31 23.67
C SER A 57 -9.53 -14.78 23.59
N GLY A 58 -8.61 -15.75 23.75
CA GLY A 58 -8.93 -17.17 24.03
C GLY A 58 -10.03 -17.84 23.18
N ASP A 59 -10.58 -18.97 23.63
CA ASP A 59 -11.81 -19.52 23.04
C ASP A 59 -13.00 -18.74 23.57
N GLN A 60 -13.76 -18.13 22.67
CA GLN A 60 -14.96 -17.37 23.00
C GLN A 60 -16.21 -18.22 22.79
N PRO A 61 -17.23 -18.08 23.65
CA PRO A 61 -18.53 -18.70 23.45
C PRO A 61 -19.13 -18.29 22.10
N PRO A 62 -19.88 -19.20 21.42
CA PRO A 62 -20.56 -18.88 20.17
C PRO A 62 -21.46 -17.63 20.27
N GLU A 63 -22.10 -17.41 21.42
CA GLU A 63 -23.00 -16.27 21.64
C GLU A 63 -22.26 -14.93 21.64
N VAL A 64 -21.02 -14.91 22.15
CA VAL A 64 -20.14 -13.73 22.12
C VAL A 64 -19.73 -13.43 20.68
N LEU A 65 -19.37 -14.46 19.90
CA LEU A 65 -19.01 -14.29 18.49
C LEU A 65 -20.19 -13.76 17.66
N VAL A 66 -21.41 -14.24 17.91
CA VAL A 66 -22.63 -13.70 17.28
C VAL A 66 -22.81 -12.22 17.60
N THR A 67 -22.60 -11.83 18.86
CA THR A 67 -22.74 -10.43 19.29
C THR A 67 -21.70 -9.54 18.63
N LEU A 68 -20.43 -9.94 18.64
CA LEU A 68 -19.33 -9.22 17.99
C LEU A 68 -19.55 -9.09 16.48
N HIS A 69 -20.01 -10.15 15.82
CA HIS A 69 -20.32 -10.14 14.39
C HIS A 69 -21.46 -9.15 14.08
N ARG A 70 -22.56 -9.18 14.85
CA ARG A 70 -23.68 -8.24 14.69
C ARG A 70 -23.26 -6.79 14.93
N MET A 71 -22.42 -6.54 15.95
CA MET A 71 -21.89 -5.19 16.21
C MET A 71 -21.00 -4.69 15.07
N SER A 72 -20.10 -5.54 14.57
CA SER A 72 -19.25 -5.22 13.41
C SER A 72 -20.07 -4.93 12.15
N ALA A 73 -21.08 -5.78 11.86
CA ALA A 73 -21.98 -5.56 10.75
C ALA A 73 -22.78 -4.26 10.90
N LEU A 74 -23.27 -3.95 12.11
CA LEU A 74 -23.99 -2.70 12.39
C LEU A 74 -23.11 -1.47 12.16
N VAL A 75 -21.84 -1.49 12.59
CA VAL A 75 -20.89 -0.40 12.33
C VAL A 75 -20.64 -0.24 10.83
N GLY A 76 -20.47 -1.36 10.10
CA GLY A 76 -20.37 -1.36 8.64
C GLY A 76 -21.59 -0.74 7.96
N CYS A 77 -22.80 -1.13 8.38
CA CYS A 77 -24.05 -0.54 7.88
C CYS A 77 -24.13 0.96 8.19
N GLY A 78 -23.80 1.37 9.42
CA GLY A 78 -23.82 2.78 9.81
C GLY A 78 -22.89 3.63 8.95
N LEU A 79 -21.65 3.17 8.71
CA LEU A 79 -20.71 3.87 7.82
C LEU A 79 -21.19 3.87 6.36
N GLY A 80 -21.77 2.76 5.89
CA GLY A 80 -22.37 2.69 4.56
C GLY A 80 -23.48 3.72 4.38
N VAL A 81 -24.38 3.88 5.37
CA VAL A 81 -25.44 4.91 5.35
C VAL A 81 -24.85 6.32 5.33
N VAL A 82 -23.81 6.59 6.13
CA VAL A 82 -23.13 7.90 6.13
C VAL A 82 -22.52 8.21 4.77
N VAL A 83 -21.83 7.25 4.15
CA VAL A 83 -21.21 7.41 2.83
C VAL A 83 -22.27 7.56 1.74
N ALA A 84 -23.35 6.79 1.80
CA ALA A 84 -24.47 6.91 0.87
C ALA A 84 -25.19 8.27 1.02
N GLY A 85 -25.39 8.73 2.26
CA GLY A 85 -25.94 10.05 2.55
C GLY A 85 -25.06 11.18 1.99
N ALA A 86 -23.75 11.09 2.17
CA ALA A 86 -22.80 12.02 1.55
C ALA A 86 -22.88 11.97 0.01
N GLY A 87 -22.98 10.78 -0.58
CA GLY A 87 -23.19 10.60 -2.01
C GLY A 87 -24.47 11.26 -2.51
N GLY A 88 -25.58 11.11 -1.77
CA GLY A 88 -26.85 11.76 -2.07
C GLY A 88 -26.77 13.29 -1.99
N VAL A 89 -26.11 13.84 -0.96
CA VAL A 89 -25.88 15.29 -0.82
C VAL A 89 -25.04 15.82 -1.98
N VAL A 90 -23.97 15.12 -2.37
CA VAL A 90 -23.12 15.50 -3.50
C VAL A 90 -23.91 15.44 -4.81
N LEU A 91 -24.73 14.40 -5.01
CA LEU A 91 -25.56 14.29 -6.20
C LEU A 91 -26.62 15.39 -6.29
N TRP A 92 -27.15 15.85 -5.15
CA TRP A 92 -28.08 16.96 -5.08
C TRP A 92 -27.40 18.32 -5.33
N ALA A 93 -26.25 18.57 -4.68
CA ALA A 93 -25.54 19.84 -4.76
C ALA A 93 -24.76 20.01 -6.08
N ALA A 94 -24.26 18.92 -6.66
CA ALA A 94 -23.48 18.91 -7.90
C ALA A 94 -23.84 17.67 -8.75
N PRO A 95 -25.02 17.64 -9.40
CA PRO A 95 -25.48 16.48 -10.16
C PRO A 95 -24.55 16.06 -11.31
N ALA A 96 -23.83 17.01 -11.88
CA ALA A 96 -22.85 16.78 -12.94
C ALA A 96 -21.50 16.21 -12.43
N ALA A 97 -21.24 16.25 -11.12
CA ALA A 97 -20.00 15.76 -10.56
C ALA A 97 -20.01 14.22 -10.47
N PRO A 98 -18.93 13.53 -10.88
CA PRO A 98 -18.91 12.06 -10.90
C PRO A 98 -18.95 11.44 -9.50
N TYR A 99 -18.65 12.20 -8.45
CA TYR A 99 -18.47 11.68 -7.08
C TYR A 99 -19.74 11.13 -6.44
N GLY A 100 -20.92 11.71 -6.73
CA GLY A 100 -22.17 11.31 -6.08
C GLY A 100 -22.51 9.84 -6.31
N VAL A 101 -22.50 9.41 -7.59
CA VAL A 101 -22.74 8.02 -7.98
C VAL A 101 -21.65 7.10 -7.43
N LEU A 102 -20.39 7.49 -7.50
CA LEU A 102 -19.27 6.68 -7.01
C LEU A 102 -19.37 6.42 -5.50
N LEU A 103 -19.78 7.43 -4.71
CA LEU A 103 -20.01 7.30 -3.27
C LEU A 103 -21.17 6.35 -2.95
N LEU A 104 -22.26 6.43 -3.71
CA LEU A 104 -23.39 5.51 -3.55
C LEU A 104 -23.00 4.06 -3.85
N VAL A 105 -22.22 3.82 -4.90
CA VAL A 105 -21.77 2.47 -5.27
C VAL A 105 -20.79 1.91 -4.22
N ILE A 106 -19.80 2.70 -3.78
CA ILE A 106 -18.83 2.21 -2.78
C ILE A 106 -19.47 1.99 -1.40
N ALA A 107 -20.56 2.71 -1.08
CA ALA A 107 -21.29 2.54 0.18
C ALA A 107 -21.77 1.10 0.41
N ILE A 108 -22.07 0.37 -0.67
CA ILE A 108 -22.49 -1.04 -0.64
C ILE A 108 -21.39 -1.94 -0.04
N ALA A 109 -20.11 -1.57 -0.21
CA ALA A 109 -18.99 -2.35 0.30
C ALA A 109 -18.85 -2.29 1.84
N PHE A 110 -19.36 -1.25 2.51
CA PHE A 110 -19.19 -1.07 3.96
C PHE A 110 -19.94 -2.11 4.80
N PRO A 111 -21.24 -2.37 4.57
CA PRO A 111 -21.94 -3.49 5.22
C PRO A 111 -21.24 -4.84 5.00
N LEU A 112 -20.76 -5.08 3.77
CA LEU A 112 -20.08 -6.32 3.40
C LEU A 112 -18.77 -6.48 4.19
N ALA A 113 -17.91 -5.44 4.21
CA ALA A 113 -16.67 -5.42 4.98
C ALA A 113 -16.91 -5.63 6.49
N GLY A 114 -17.92 -4.96 7.06
CA GLY A 114 -18.29 -5.12 8.47
C GLY A 114 -18.77 -6.55 8.80
N SER A 115 -19.49 -7.18 7.88
CA SER A 115 -20.01 -8.55 8.07
C SER A 115 -18.92 -9.63 8.07
N VAL A 116 -17.84 -9.44 7.29
CA VAL A 116 -16.79 -10.46 7.14
C VAL A 116 -15.68 -10.37 8.19
N SER A 117 -15.59 -9.27 8.93
CA SER A 117 -14.53 -9.01 9.92
C SER A 117 -14.37 -10.13 10.96
N VAL A 118 -15.42 -10.42 11.74
CA VAL A 118 -15.41 -11.45 12.79
C VAL A 118 -15.27 -12.88 12.22
N PRO A 119 -16.01 -13.27 11.16
CA PRO A 119 -15.81 -14.58 10.54
C PRO A 119 -14.39 -14.82 10.03
N ILE A 120 -13.77 -13.84 9.37
CA ILE A 120 -12.38 -13.96 8.91
C ILE A 120 -11.43 -14.10 10.11
N ALA A 121 -11.59 -13.28 11.15
CA ALA A 121 -10.80 -13.41 12.37
C ALA A 121 -10.91 -14.81 12.99
N SER A 122 -12.12 -15.38 13.02
CA SER A 122 -12.35 -16.73 13.52
C SER A 122 -11.66 -17.81 12.66
N MET A 123 -11.66 -17.66 11.33
CA MET A 123 -10.97 -18.59 10.41
C MET A 123 -9.45 -18.49 10.52
N VAL A 124 -8.91 -17.27 10.65
CA VAL A 124 -7.48 -17.04 10.91
C VAL A 124 -7.07 -17.75 12.19
N ARG A 125 -7.86 -17.59 13.26
CA ARG A 125 -7.62 -18.25 14.55
C ARG A 125 -7.70 -19.78 14.48
N ARG A 126 -8.62 -20.33 13.67
CA ARG A 126 -8.73 -21.78 13.42
C ARG A 126 -7.71 -22.32 12.41
N HIS A 127 -6.70 -21.54 12.04
CA HIS A 127 -5.67 -21.87 11.05
C HIS A 127 -6.21 -22.23 9.65
N THR A 128 -7.41 -21.78 9.29
CA THR A 128 -8.04 -22.01 7.97
C THR A 128 -7.87 -20.84 7.00
N MET A 129 -6.91 -19.93 7.26
CA MET A 129 -6.63 -18.74 6.43
C MET A 129 -6.40 -19.07 4.94
N GLY A 130 -5.90 -20.27 4.61
CA GLY A 130 -5.76 -20.71 3.23
C GLY A 130 -7.08 -20.67 2.43
N ARG A 131 -8.22 -20.98 3.06
CA ARG A 131 -9.54 -20.93 2.41
C ARG A 131 -9.98 -19.49 2.14
N VAL A 132 -9.69 -18.57 3.06
CA VAL A 132 -9.97 -17.13 2.90
C VAL A 132 -9.17 -16.57 1.72
N VAL A 133 -7.89 -16.93 1.62
CA VAL A 133 -7.02 -16.50 0.51
C VAL A 133 -7.57 -16.98 -0.84
N VAL A 134 -8.06 -18.22 -0.94
CA VAL A 134 -8.66 -18.73 -2.19
C VAL A 134 -9.90 -17.93 -2.58
N VAL A 135 -10.82 -17.70 -1.63
CA VAL A 135 -12.03 -16.89 -1.85
C VAL A 135 -11.66 -15.48 -2.31
N GLU A 136 -10.73 -14.82 -1.62
CA GLU A 136 -10.26 -13.48 -1.99
C GLU A 136 -9.62 -13.45 -3.38
N SER A 137 -8.80 -14.44 -3.72
CA SER A 137 -8.18 -14.53 -5.05
C SER A 137 -9.22 -14.66 -6.16
N ILE A 138 -10.24 -15.51 -5.98
CA ILE A 138 -11.35 -15.64 -6.94
C ILE A 138 -12.09 -14.29 -7.06
N ALA A 139 -12.43 -13.66 -5.93
CA ALA A 139 -13.16 -12.41 -5.93
C ALA A 139 -12.37 -11.26 -6.60
N VAL A 140 -11.04 -11.20 -6.41
CA VAL A 140 -10.18 -10.23 -7.12
C VAL A 140 -10.15 -10.50 -8.62
N VAL A 141 -10.02 -11.75 -9.06
CA VAL A 141 -9.98 -12.09 -10.49
C VAL A 141 -11.31 -11.76 -11.17
N VAL A 142 -12.43 -12.14 -10.54
CA VAL A 142 -13.78 -11.81 -11.04
C VAL A 142 -13.97 -10.30 -11.07
N GLY A 143 -13.66 -9.59 -9.99
CA GLY A 143 -13.78 -8.13 -9.91
C GLY A 143 -12.95 -7.41 -10.97
N ALA A 144 -11.70 -7.84 -11.18
CA ALA A 144 -10.81 -7.30 -12.19
C ALA A 144 -11.34 -7.51 -13.61
N GLY A 145 -11.84 -8.72 -13.92
CA GLY A 145 -12.46 -9.01 -15.20
C GLY A 145 -13.71 -8.17 -15.45
N THR A 146 -14.59 -8.04 -14.45
CA THR A 146 -15.78 -7.19 -14.55
C THR A 146 -15.43 -5.72 -14.69
N ALA A 147 -14.42 -5.22 -13.99
CA ALA A 147 -13.97 -3.84 -14.12
C ALA A 147 -13.48 -3.52 -15.54
N VAL A 148 -12.69 -4.43 -16.14
CA VAL A 148 -12.27 -4.29 -17.54
C VAL A 148 -13.47 -4.33 -18.48
N GLY A 149 -14.40 -5.28 -18.30
CA GLY A 149 -15.62 -5.37 -19.11
C GLY A 149 -16.49 -4.11 -19.04
N LEU A 150 -16.69 -3.55 -17.84
CA LEU A 150 -17.46 -2.32 -17.64
C LEU A 150 -16.74 -1.08 -18.21
N ALA A 151 -15.41 -1.02 -18.09
CA ALA A 151 -14.63 0.04 -18.70
C ALA A 151 -14.74 0.01 -20.24
N LEU A 152 -14.65 -1.18 -20.84
CA LEU A 152 -14.85 -1.37 -22.29
C LEU A 152 -16.28 -1.04 -22.74
N ALA A 153 -17.28 -1.28 -21.89
CA ALA A 153 -18.67 -0.90 -22.14
C ALA A 153 -18.95 0.60 -21.96
N GLY A 154 -17.94 1.42 -21.62
CA GLY A 154 -18.09 2.87 -21.47
C GLY A 154 -18.76 3.32 -20.16
N VAL A 155 -18.84 2.45 -19.15
CA VAL A 155 -19.48 2.77 -17.84
C VAL A 155 -18.64 3.74 -16.99
N GLY A 156 -17.42 4.06 -17.44
CA GLY A 156 -16.59 5.10 -16.84
C GLY A 156 -16.04 4.72 -15.48
N SER A 157 -15.86 5.72 -14.62
CA SER A 157 -15.20 5.64 -13.30
C SER A 157 -15.85 4.62 -12.35
N VAL A 158 -17.12 4.29 -12.55
CA VAL A 158 -17.86 3.30 -11.76
C VAL A 158 -17.25 1.90 -11.87
N ALA A 159 -16.61 1.57 -13.00
CA ALA A 159 -15.97 0.27 -13.23
C ALA A 159 -14.96 -0.09 -12.13
N MET A 160 -14.17 0.89 -11.68
CA MET A 160 -13.17 0.69 -10.62
C MET A 160 -13.80 0.49 -9.23
N ILE A 161 -14.92 1.16 -8.97
CA ILE A 161 -15.62 1.02 -7.69
C ILE A 161 -16.32 -0.34 -7.61
N VAL A 162 -16.92 -0.78 -8.71
CA VAL A 162 -17.55 -2.11 -8.81
C VAL A 162 -16.55 -3.22 -8.52
N GLN A 163 -15.29 -3.09 -8.96
CA GLN A 163 -14.22 -4.03 -8.60
C GLN A 163 -14.11 -4.25 -7.08
N VAL A 164 -14.14 -3.16 -6.31
CA VAL A 164 -14.06 -3.21 -4.84
C VAL A 164 -15.33 -3.81 -4.24
N VAL A 165 -16.50 -3.43 -4.74
CA VAL A 165 -17.78 -4.00 -4.28
C VAL A 165 -17.84 -5.51 -4.53
N LEU A 166 -17.40 -5.97 -5.71
CA LEU A 166 -17.35 -7.40 -6.05
C LEU A 166 -16.34 -8.17 -5.20
N LEU A 167 -15.21 -7.56 -4.84
CA LEU A 167 -14.27 -8.16 -3.89
C LEU A 167 -14.97 -8.46 -2.56
N TRP A 168 -15.59 -7.45 -1.93
CA TRP A 168 -16.24 -7.63 -0.64
C TRP A 168 -17.46 -8.54 -0.72
N THR A 169 -18.19 -8.51 -1.83
CA THR A 169 -19.33 -9.40 -2.10
C THR A 169 -18.86 -10.85 -2.19
N GLY A 170 -17.82 -11.12 -2.99
CA GLY A 170 -17.25 -12.46 -3.14
C GLY A 170 -16.70 -13.01 -1.82
N VAL A 171 -16.05 -12.16 -1.01
CA VAL A 171 -15.59 -12.54 0.33
C VAL A 171 -16.76 -12.84 1.27
N ALA A 172 -17.81 -12.02 1.26
CA ALA A 172 -19.01 -12.26 2.08
C ALA A 172 -19.70 -13.58 1.71
N ILE A 173 -19.87 -13.84 0.41
CA ILE A 173 -20.41 -15.11 -0.10
C ILE A 173 -19.51 -16.27 0.34
N GLY A 174 -18.19 -16.16 0.16
CA GLY A 174 -17.26 -17.23 0.54
C GLY A 174 -17.28 -17.54 2.03
N VAL A 175 -17.37 -16.54 2.90
CA VAL A 175 -17.52 -16.73 4.35
C VAL A 175 -18.81 -17.48 4.70
N VAL A 176 -19.91 -17.18 4.01
CA VAL A 176 -21.20 -17.89 4.18
C VAL A 176 -21.08 -19.34 3.72
N LEU A 177 -20.51 -19.58 2.53
CA LEU A 177 -20.32 -20.92 1.96
C LEU A 177 -19.39 -21.78 2.82
N LEU A 178 -18.35 -21.18 3.40
CA LEU A 178 -17.43 -21.84 4.32
C LEU A 178 -18.02 -22.07 5.72
N ARG A 179 -19.28 -21.68 5.95
CA ARG A 179 -20.00 -21.78 7.24
C ARG A 179 -19.25 -21.11 8.40
N ALA A 180 -18.48 -20.05 8.10
CA ALA A 180 -17.69 -19.33 9.08
C ALA A 180 -18.47 -18.22 9.80
N VAL A 181 -19.69 -17.89 9.33
CA VAL A 181 -20.57 -16.92 10.00
C VAL A 181 -21.05 -17.49 11.34
N PRO A 182 -20.83 -16.79 12.47
CA PRO A 182 -21.40 -17.17 13.76
C PRO A 182 -22.94 -17.21 13.69
N ARG A 183 -23.54 -18.32 14.13
CA ARG A 183 -24.99 -18.51 14.19
C ARG A 183 -25.41 -18.80 15.63
N GLY A 184 -26.63 -18.39 16.00
CA GLY A 184 -27.20 -18.62 17.33
C GLY A 184 -27.72 -17.35 18.00
N VAL A 185 -27.92 -17.45 19.32
CA VAL A 185 -28.41 -16.36 20.17
C VAL A 185 -27.24 -15.43 20.53
N ALA A 186 -27.49 -14.12 20.51
CA ALA A 186 -26.48 -13.14 20.91
C ALA A 186 -26.35 -13.10 22.44
N ALA A 187 -25.10 -13.06 22.92
CA ALA A 187 -24.80 -12.80 24.32
C ALA A 187 -25.32 -11.42 24.76
N PRO A 188 -25.66 -11.25 26.05
CA PRO A 188 -26.05 -9.96 26.58
C PRO A 188 -24.90 -8.94 26.48
N ARG A 189 -25.24 -7.66 26.29
CA ARG A 189 -24.24 -6.58 26.17
C ARG A 189 -23.27 -6.49 27.34
N SER A 190 -23.68 -6.93 28.54
CA SER A 190 -22.82 -6.99 29.73
C SER A 190 -21.64 -7.93 29.54
N ALA A 191 -21.82 -9.07 28.85
CA ALA A 191 -20.78 -10.07 28.61
C ALA A 191 -19.68 -9.57 27.67
N VAL A 192 -19.98 -8.58 26.82
CA VAL A 192 -19.07 -8.08 25.78
C VAL A 192 -18.58 -6.65 26.10
N ARG A 193 -19.03 -6.03 27.20
CA ARG A 193 -18.74 -4.61 27.51
C ARG A 193 -17.23 -4.32 27.58
N SER A 194 -16.47 -5.17 28.26
CA SER A 194 -15.01 -5.03 28.37
C SER A 194 -14.31 -5.19 27.01
N MET A 195 -14.80 -6.10 26.17
CA MET A 195 -14.30 -6.34 24.81
C MET A 195 -14.60 -5.16 23.87
N VAL A 196 -15.75 -4.50 24.03
CA VAL A 196 -16.12 -3.30 23.26
C VAL A 196 -15.19 -2.14 23.58
N GLY A 197 -14.75 -2.00 24.84
CA GLY A 197 -13.74 -1.00 25.22
C GLY A 197 -12.43 -1.19 24.45
N LEU A 198 -11.90 -2.41 24.47
CA LEU A 198 -10.69 -2.77 23.70
C LEU A 198 -10.89 -2.55 22.19
N ALA A 199 -12.05 -2.92 21.65
CA ALA A 199 -12.36 -2.73 20.24
C ALA A 199 -12.38 -1.24 19.86
N ARG A 200 -12.97 -0.39 20.71
CA ARG A 200 -12.98 1.06 20.53
C ARG A 200 -11.57 1.62 20.49
N ASP A 201 -10.73 1.27 21.45
CA ASP A 201 -9.36 1.80 21.55
C ASP A 201 -8.53 1.42 20.31
N VAL A 202 -8.63 0.16 19.88
CA VAL A 202 -7.99 -0.32 18.65
C VAL A 202 -8.49 0.45 17.43
N SER A 203 -9.81 0.63 17.31
CA SER A 203 -10.42 1.35 16.19
C SER A 203 -10.03 2.84 16.16
N VAL A 204 -9.89 3.52 17.31
CA VAL A 204 -9.44 4.91 17.37
C VAL A 204 -8.01 5.05 16.86
N VAL A 205 -7.09 4.18 17.31
CA VAL A 205 -5.70 4.16 16.83
C VAL A 205 -5.62 3.92 15.33
N GLN A 206 -6.47 3.03 14.84
CA GLN A 206 -6.64 2.69 13.44
C GLN A 206 -7.15 3.88 12.61
N LEU A 207 -8.13 4.64 13.11
CA LEU A 207 -8.64 5.86 12.47
C LEU A 207 -7.58 6.97 12.40
N VAL A 208 -6.82 7.19 13.47
CA VAL A 208 -5.71 8.15 13.45
C VAL A 208 -4.67 7.76 12.40
N SER A 209 -4.39 6.45 12.29
CA SER A 209 -3.48 5.91 11.28
C SER A 209 -4.02 6.01 9.86
N LEU A 210 -5.34 6.01 9.68
CA LEU A 210 -6.02 6.17 8.39
C LEU A 210 -5.89 7.60 7.88
N VAL A 211 -6.22 8.59 8.71
CA VAL A 211 -6.16 10.02 8.33
C VAL A 211 -4.76 10.38 7.85
N ALA A 212 -3.75 9.86 8.53
CA ALA A 212 -2.35 10.00 8.14
C ALA A 212 -2.01 9.43 6.74
N ARG A 213 -2.61 8.30 6.35
CA ARG A 213 -2.27 7.58 5.10
C ARG A 213 -3.11 7.96 3.87
N ALA A 214 -4.31 8.48 4.10
CA ALA A 214 -5.25 8.82 3.04
C ALA A 214 -5.33 10.33 2.77
N GLY A 215 -4.78 11.14 3.69
CA GLY A 215 -4.88 12.59 3.63
C GLY A 215 -4.25 13.20 2.39
N ASP A 216 -3.14 12.64 1.89
CA ASP A 216 -2.46 13.07 0.66
C ASP A 216 -3.35 12.95 -0.59
N ARG A 217 -4.03 11.82 -0.76
CA ARG A 217 -4.91 11.55 -1.91
C ARG A 217 -6.16 12.40 -1.88
N VAL A 218 -6.78 12.54 -0.70
CA VAL A 218 -7.97 13.38 -0.52
C VAL A 218 -7.62 14.86 -0.70
N LEU A 219 -6.46 15.29 -0.22
CA LEU A 219 -5.98 16.66 -0.41
C LEU A 219 -5.71 16.95 -1.89
N ALA A 220 -5.08 16.02 -2.62
CA ALA A 220 -4.85 16.16 -4.06
C ALA A 220 -6.17 16.32 -4.82
N ALA A 221 -7.18 15.54 -4.46
CA ALA A 221 -8.52 15.64 -5.02
C ALA A 221 -9.16 17.01 -4.79
N ALA A 222 -9.13 17.46 -3.54
CA ALA A 222 -9.84 18.65 -3.11
C ALA A 222 -9.22 19.93 -3.68
N VAL A 223 -7.88 19.95 -3.84
CA VAL A 223 -7.16 21.17 -4.25
C VAL A 223 -6.88 21.21 -5.75
N CYS A 224 -6.53 20.08 -6.37
CA CYS A 224 -6.07 20.05 -7.76
C CYS A 224 -7.14 19.51 -8.74
N GLY A 225 -8.28 19.03 -8.25
CA GLY A 225 -9.35 18.44 -9.06
C GLY A 225 -9.08 16.99 -9.50
N PRO A 226 -10.08 16.34 -10.11
CA PRO A 226 -10.02 14.91 -10.44
C PRO A 226 -8.87 14.55 -11.37
N ALA A 227 -8.69 15.25 -12.50
CA ALA A 227 -7.62 14.99 -13.48
C ALA A 227 -6.23 14.91 -12.84
N ALA A 228 -5.87 15.98 -12.11
CA ALA A 228 -4.57 16.13 -11.48
C ALA A 228 -4.38 15.10 -10.34
N SER A 229 -5.45 14.79 -9.60
CA SER A 229 -5.42 13.73 -8.59
C SER A 229 -5.18 12.35 -9.21
N GLY A 230 -5.75 12.07 -10.39
CA GLY A 230 -5.50 10.84 -11.15
C GLY A 230 -4.03 10.73 -11.54
N LEU A 231 -3.45 11.81 -12.08
CA LEU A 231 -2.04 11.86 -12.44
C LEU A 231 -1.12 11.61 -11.24
N TYR A 232 -1.41 12.25 -10.10
CA TYR A 232 -0.65 12.10 -8.86
C TYR A 232 -0.76 10.68 -8.27
N VAL A 233 -1.97 10.13 -8.18
CA VAL A 233 -2.21 8.78 -7.64
C VAL A 233 -1.52 7.73 -8.49
N GLN A 234 -1.55 7.84 -9.82
CA GLN A 234 -0.82 6.89 -10.68
C GLN A 234 0.69 6.97 -10.49
N ALA A 235 1.27 8.17 -10.43
CA ALA A 235 2.70 8.32 -10.16
C ALA A 235 3.08 7.75 -8.79
N MET A 236 2.25 7.99 -7.77
CA MET A 236 2.43 7.42 -6.42
C MET A 236 2.36 5.89 -6.43
N GLN A 237 1.44 5.32 -7.21
CA GLN A 237 1.29 3.87 -7.34
C GLN A 237 2.50 3.23 -8.03
N LEU A 238 3.01 3.83 -9.11
CA LEU A 238 4.25 3.37 -9.75
C LEU A 238 5.43 3.36 -8.77
N MET A 239 5.57 4.39 -7.94
CA MET A 239 6.60 4.46 -6.91
C MET A 239 6.39 3.41 -5.80
N SER A 240 5.16 3.20 -5.33
CA SER A 240 4.89 2.36 -4.16
C SER A 240 5.00 0.86 -4.46
N LEU A 241 4.68 0.42 -5.68
CA LEU A 241 4.72 -0.99 -6.09
C LEU A 241 6.05 -1.70 -5.74
N PRO A 242 7.24 -1.23 -6.19
CA PRO A 242 8.50 -1.89 -5.85
C PRO A 242 8.80 -1.81 -4.35
N LEU A 243 8.47 -0.70 -3.69
CA LEU A 243 8.72 -0.51 -2.26
C LEU A 243 7.92 -1.47 -1.39
N GLU A 244 6.65 -1.68 -1.70
CA GLU A 244 5.78 -2.60 -0.97
C GLU A 244 6.27 -4.05 -1.12
N GLN A 245 6.68 -4.45 -2.34
CA GLN A 245 7.20 -5.79 -2.59
C GLN A 245 8.51 -6.04 -1.84
N ILE A 246 9.47 -5.11 -1.92
CA ILE A 246 10.76 -5.20 -1.23
C ILE A 246 10.54 -5.17 0.29
N GLY A 247 9.73 -4.21 0.77
CA GLY A 247 9.42 -4.05 2.18
C GLY A 247 8.81 -5.32 2.78
N ALA A 248 7.79 -5.89 2.13
CA ALA A 248 7.13 -7.11 2.59
C ALA A 248 8.06 -8.34 2.58
N ALA A 249 8.97 -8.45 1.60
CA ALA A 249 9.94 -9.53 1.51
C ALA A 249 10.99 -9.43 2.63
N VAL A 250 11.58 -8.24 2.81
CA VAL A 250 12.66 -8.02 3.78
C VAL A 250 12.15 -8.00 5.21
N GLN A 251 10.95 -7.45 5.48
CA GLN A 251 10.37 -7.39 6.82
C GLN A 251 10.32 -8.75 7.54
N ARG A 252 10.01 -9.83 6.79
CA ARG A 252 9.86 -11.19 7.33
C ARG A 252 11.15 -11.73 7.96
N VAL A 253 12.30 -11.32 7.45
CA VAL A 253 13.61 -11.70 7.98
C VAL A 253 14.19 -10.61 8.89
N ALA A 254 13.89 -9.34 8.61
CA ALA A 254 14.41 -8.19 9.35
C ALA A 254 13.91 -8.14 10.80
N VAL A 255 12.59 -8.35 11.01
CA VAL A 255 12.01 -8.23 12.36
C VAL A 255 12.58 -9.31 13.31
N PRO A 256 12.60 -10.61 12.96
CA PRO A 256 13.24 -11.62 13.80
C PRO A 256 14.75 -11.39 13.99
N ALA A 257 15.45 -10.98 12.94
CA ALA A 257 16.88 -10.70 13.01
C ALA A 257 17.21 -9.54 13.95
N LEU A 258 16.40 -8.48 13.98
CA LEU A 258 16.58 -7.38 14.92
C LEU A 258 16.17 -7.76 16.34
N ALA A 259 15.15 -8.60 16.51
CA ALA A 259 14.66 -9.02 17.82
C ALA A 259 15.66 -9.94 18.54
N ALA A 260 16.36 -10.80 17.78
CA ALA A 260 17.39 -11.70 18.29
C ALA A 260 18.79 -11.05 18.36
N ALA A 261 18.91 -9.73 18.20
CA ALA A 261 20.20 -9.03 18.23
C ALA A 261 20.52 -8.56 19.65
N ASP A 262 21.71 -8.88 20.13
CA ASP A 262 22.27 -8.24 21.33
C ASP A 262 22.85 -6.85 20.99
N THR A 263 23.31 -6.14 22.02
CA THR A 263 23.86 -4.78 21.87
C THR A 263 25.04 -4.73 20.89
N GLU A 264 25.86 -5.77 20.85
CA GLU A 264 27.07 -5.83 20.00
C GLU A 264 26.72 -6.11 18.53
N THR A 265 25.79 -7.03 18.27
CA THR A 265 25.39 -7.41 16.91
C THR A 265 24.32 -6.51 16.30
N LEU A 266 23.58 -5.75 17.11
CA LEU A 266 22.52 -4.83 16.64
C LEU A 266 23.04 -3.85 15.59
N ARG A 267 24.22 -3.27 15.81
CA ARG A 267 24.81 -2.31 14.87
C ARG A 267 25.14 -2.92 13.52
N ALA A 268 25.69 -4.13 13.52
CA ALA A 268 25.97 -4.85 12.28
C ALA A 268 24.68 -5.20 11.52
N ARG A 269 23.68 -5.76 12.22
CA ARG A 269 22.39 -6.14 11.61
C ARG A 269 21.61 -4.93 11.08
N TYR A 270 21.61 -3.82 11.81
CA TYR A 270 20.96 -2.58 11.37
C TYR A 270 21.61 -2.01 10.10
N ARG A 271 22.94 -1.91 10.07
CA ARG A 271 23.70 -1.48 8.87
C ARG A 271 23.43 -2.39 7.67
N GLN A 272 23.39 -3.69 7.90
CA GLN A 272 23.12 -4.69 6.88
C GLN A 272 21.73 -4.51 6.27
N LEU A 273 20.70 -4.30 7.10
CA LEU A 273 19.34 -4.08 6.62
C LEU A 273 19.20 -2.78 5.84
N ILE A 274 19.84 -1.69 6.28
CA ILE A 274 19.90 -0.44 5.50
C ILE A 274 20.53 -0.69 4.13
N GLY A 275 21.67 -1.39 4.08
CA GLY A 275 22.34 -1.73 2.82
C GLY A 275 21.48 -2.58 1.89
N VAL A 276 20.83 -3.63 2.41
CA VAL A 276 19.96 -4.51 1.61
C VAL A 276 18.73 -3.76 1.08
N VAL A 277 18.03 -3.02 1.92
CA VAL A 277 16.79 -2.31 1.50
C VAL A 277 17.11 -1.20 0.50
N SER A 278 18.15 -0.41 0.76
CA SER A 278 18.58 0.66 -0.14
C SER A 278 19.03 0.10 -1.49
N LEU A 279 19.83 -0.97 -1.51
CA LEU A 279 20.32 -1.60 -2.75
C LEU A 279 19.19 -2.22 -3.60
N LEU A 280 18.16 -2.76 -2.96
CA LEU A 280 17.00 -3.30 -3.68
C LEU A 280 16.08 -2.20 -4.21
N ALA A 281 15.85 -1.14 -3.42
CA ALA A 281 14.84 -0.13 -3.74
C ALA A 281 15.38 1.00 -4.61
N TRP A 282 16.53 1.57 -4.28
CA TRP A 282 16.98 2.83 -4.88
C TRP A 282 17.31 2.72 -6.37
N PRO A 283 18.00 1.68 -6.87
CA PRO A 283 18.27 1.57 -8.31
C PRO A 283 16.99 1.42 -9.13
N VAL A 284 16.02 0.64 -8.64
CA VAL A 284 14.72 0.46 -9.30
C VAL A 284 13.95 1.78 -9.36
N LEU A 285 13.91 2.51 -8.26
CA LEU A 285 13.28 3.83 -8.18
C LEU A 285 13.99 4.88 -9.05
N ALA A 286 15.32 4.84 -9.11
CA ALA A 286 16.10 5.77 -9.92
C ALA A 286 15.87 5.56 -11.42
N VAL A 287 15.80 4.30 -11.87
CA VAL A 287 15.43 3.95 -13.25
C VAL A 287 14.00 4.37 -13.56
N LEU A 288 13.07 4.13 -12.63
CA LEU A 288 11.67 4.53 -12.78
C LEU A 288 11.52 6.06 -12.90
N GLY A 289 12.31 6.83 -12.17
CA GLY A 289 12.36 8.29 -12.27
C GLY A 289 13.01 8.78 -13.57
N ALA A 290 14.14 8.18 -13.96
CA ALA A 290 14.86 8.56 -15.19
C ALA A 290 14.07 8.21 -16.46
N LEU A 291 13.34 7.10 -16.44
CA LEU A 291 12.50 6.62 -17.54
C LEU A 291 11.02 6.94 -17.30
N ALA A 292 10.70 7.95 -16.49
CA ALA A 292 9.33 8.25 -16.10
C ALA A 292 8.40 8.44 -17.31
N GLU A 293 8.82 9.24 -18.28
CA GLU A 293 8.03 9.51 -19.50
C GLU A 293 7.79 8.27 -20.37
N PRO A 294 8.81 7.53 -20.82
CA PRO A 294 8.58 6.33 -21.64
C PRO A 294 7.81 5.25 -20.88
N VAL A 295 8.05 5.07 -19.58
CA VAL A 295 7.31 4.09 -18.76
C VAL A 295 5.83 4.47 -18.66
N VAL A 296 5.52 5.72 -18.34
CA VAL A 296 4.14 6.20 -18.21
C VAL A 296 3.41 6.15 -19.56
N ARG A 297 4.04 6.60 -20.65
CA ARG A 297 3.46 6.53 -22.00
C ARG A 297 3.22 5.08 -22.44
N LEU A 298 4.15 4.17 -22.14
CA LEU A 298 4.01 2.76 -22.49
C LEU A 298 2.85 2.10 -21.75
N LEU A 299 2.78 2.29 -20.43
CA LEU A 299 1.78 1.64 -19.58
C LEU A 299 0.39 2.25 -19.80
N PHE A 300 0.28 3.57 -19.68
CA PHE A 300 -1.00 4.26 -19.57
C PHE A 300 -1.38 5.07 -20.82
N GLY A 301 -0.42 5.47 -21.65
CA GLY A 301 -0.64 6.25 -22.86
C GLY A 301 -0.28 7.74 -22.74
N PRO A 302 -0.46 8.53 -23.81
CA PRO A 302 -0.01 9.92 -23.89
C PRO A 302 -0.76 10.89 -22.97
N GLU A 303 -2.03 10.60 -22.63
CA GLU A 303 -2.84 11.41 -21.71
C GLU A 303 -2.28 11.47 -20.28
N TRP A 304 -1.40 10.52 -19.95
CA TRP A 304 -0.80 10.39 -18.61
C TRP A 304 0.54 11.08 -18.48
N THR A 305 1.01 11.80 -19.50
CA THR A 305 2.31 12.51 -19.48
C THR A 305 2.50 13.42 -18.26
N GLY A 306 1.43 14.00 -17.72
CA GLY A 306 1.50 14.77 -16.47
C GLY A 306 1.97 13.93 -15.26
N SER A 307 1.68 12.63 -15.20
CA SER A 307 2.22 11.72 -14.16
C SER A 307 3.73 11.55 -14.27
N ALA A 308 4.28 11.59 -15.49
CA ALA A 308 5.71 11.46 -15.70
C ALA A 308 6.50 12.65 -15.13
N ALA A 309 5.92 13.85 -15.12
CA ALA A 309 6.55 15.02 -14.51
C ALA A 309 6.58 14.95 -12.97
N VAL A 310 5.63 14.23 -12.37
CA VAL A 310 5.48 14.09 -10.91
C VAL A 310 6.36 12.95 -10.37
N LEU A 311 6.52 11.88 -11.14
CA LEU A 311 7.20 10.66 -10.72
C LEU A 311 8.64 10.85 -10.21
N PRO A 312 9.50 11.71 -10.81
CA PRO A 312 10.86 11.97 -10.32
C PRO A 312 10.91 12.46 -8.86
N PHE A 313 9.96 13.30 -8.44
CA PHE A 313 9.89 13.75 -7.04
C PHE A 313 9.49 12.60 -6.11
N LEU A 314 8.50 11.80 -6.53
CA LEU A 314 8.00 10.68 -5.74
C LEU A 314 9.06 9.60 -5.56
N VAL A 315 9.85 9.26 -6.58
CA VAL A 315 10.91 8.24 -6.41
C VAL A 315 11.98 8.65 -5.39
N VAL A 316 12.24 9.96 -5.23
CA VAL A 316 13.10 10.48 -4.14
C VAL A 316 12.44 10.26 -2.78
N ALA A 317 11.14 10.55 -2.67
CA ALA A 317 10.36 10.26 -1.46
C ALA A 317 10.40 8.75 -1.13
N GLY A 318 10.25 7.90 -2.15
CA GLY A 318 10.31 6.45 -2.04
C GLY A 318 11.67 5.94 -1.54
N ALA A 319 12.77 6.51 -2.03
CA ALA A 319 14.11 6.19 -1.56
C ALA A 319 14.31 6.56 -0.08
N ALA A 320 13.78 7.70 0.37
CA ALA A 320 13.78 8.07 1.79
C ALA A 320 12.90 7.14 2.63
N GLN A 321 11.71 6.76 2.14
CA GLN A 321 10.80 5.83 2.83
C GLN A 321 11.41 4.44 3.03
N SER A 322 12.21 3.95 2.07
CA SER A 322 12.86 2.65 2.19
C SER A 322 13.80 2.59 3.40
N LEU A 323 14.48 3.68 3.73
CA LEU A 323 15.27 3.79 4.97
C LEU A 323 14.38 3.78 6.22
N GLY A 324 13.22 4.42 6.13
CA GLY A 324 12.21 4.44 7.19
C GLY A 324 11.68 3.04 7.56
N PHE A 325 11.63 2.09 6.61
CA PHE A 325 11.21 0.71 6.91
C PHE A 325 12.08 0.05 7.98
N VAL A 326 13.40 0.26 7.95
CA VAL A 326 14.31 -0.34 8.93
C VAL A 326 14.07 0.23 10.34
N ALA A 327 13.77 1.52 10.44
CA ALA A 327 13.38 2.15 11.70
C ALA A 327 12.06 1.56 12.25
N VAL A 328 11.06 1.36 11.39
CA VAL A 328 9.79 0.72 11.76
C VAL A 328 10.01 -0.72 12.24
N TRP A 329 10.80 -1.52 11.51
CA TRP A 329 11.09 -2.89 11.90
C TRP A 329 11.85 -2.95 13.22
N TYR A 330 12.74 -1.98 13.49
CA TYR A 330 13.42 -1.88 14.77
C TYR A 330 12.45 -1.55 15.92
N PHE A 331 11.50 -0.63 15.76
CA PHE A 331 10.48 -0.37 16.78
C PHE A 331 9.67 -1.62 17.12
N VAL A 332 9.29 -2.40 16.11
CA VAL A 332 8.54 -3.65 16.28
C VAL A 332 9.41 -4.69 16.99
N ALA A 333 10.63 -4.91 16.51
CA ALA A 333 11.54 -5.91 17.06
C ALA A 333 11.96 -5.62 18.52
N SER A 334 12.09 -4.34 18.87
CA SER A 334 12.46 -3.91 20.24
C SER A 334 11.27 -3.74 21.19
N GLY A 335 10.03 -4.03 20.75
CA GLY A 335 8.83 -3.87 21.56
C GLY A 335 8.45 -2.41 21.86
N ARG A 336 9.01 -1.44 21.12
CA ARG A 336 8.86 0.01 21.35
C ARG A 336 7.74 0.64 20.51
N SER A 337 6.62 -0.08 20.35
CA SER A 337 5.48 0.34 19.53
C SER A 337 4.88 1.69 19.98
N GLY A 338 4.82 1.97 21.28
CA GLY A 338 4.36 3.27 21.79
C GLY A 338 5.22 4.44 21.31
N ARG A 339 6.53 4.23 21.12
CA ARG A 339 7.44 5.24 20.57
C ARG A 339 7.24 5.44 19.06
N GLN A 340 6.95 4.36 18.33
CA GLN A 340 6.57 4.42 16.92
C GLN A 340 5.28 5.23 16.74
N VAL A 341 4.28 5.04 17.60
CA VAL A 341 3.02 5.82 17.54
C VAL A 341 3.29 7.31 17.78
N ARG A 342 4.07 7.66 18.80
CA ARG A 342 4.45 9.07 19.05
C ARG A 342 5.23 9.67 17.88
N TRP A 343 6.11 8.90 17.25
CA TRP A 343 6.82 9.34 16.04
C TRP A 343 5.87 9.57 14.86
N ALA A 344 4.89 8.68 14.66
CA ALA A 344 3.87 8.86 13.62
C ALA A 344 3.04 10.13 13.87
N LEU A 345 2.67 10.41 15.12
CA LEU A 345 1.93 11.64 15.49
C LEU A 345 2.70 12.93 15.19
N VAL A 346 4.04 12.89 15.13
CA VAL A 346 4.86 14.06 14.78
C VAL A 346 5.16 14.11 13.28
N SER A 347 5.54 12.98 12.68
CA SER A 347 5.97 12.92 11.28
C SER A 347 4.82 13.13 10.29
N GLN A 348 3.62 12.62 10.58
CA GLN A 348 2.49 12.69 9.63
C GLN A 348 1.99 14.13 9.44
N PRO A 349 1.80 14.96 10.48
CA PRO A 349 1.47 16.37 10.29
C PRO A 349 2.52 17.14 9.49
N VAL A 350 3.82 16.84 9.68
CA VAL A 350 4.89 17.49 8.91
C VAL A 350 4.78 17.15 7.42
N ILE A 351 4.51 15.89 7.08
CA ILE A 351 4.27 15.48 5.69
C ILE A 351 3.04 16.20 5.13
N VAL A 352 1.93 16.22 5.85
CA VAL A 352 0.70 16.89 5.42
C VAL A 352 0.95 18.38 5.18
N VAL A 353 1.59 19.09 6.11
CA VAL A 353 1.91 20.51 5.97
C VAL A 353 2.82 20.76 4.76
N ALA A 354 3.85 19.94 4.54
CA ALA A 354 4.71 20.08 3.38
C ALA A 354 3.97 19.84 2.05
N VAL A 355 3.06 18.87 2.01
CA VAL A 355 2.21 18.64 0.83
C VAL A 355 1.23 19.79 0.61
N VAL A 356 0.61 20.31 1.67
CA VAL A 356 -0.29 21.48 1.62
C VAL A 356 0.46 22.71 1.10
N ILE A 357 1.66 23.01 1.60
CA ILE A 357 2.50 24.09 1.08
C ILE A 357 2.82 23.82 -0.39
N GLY A 358 3.15 22.58 -0.74
CA GLY A 358 3.41 22.16 -2.12
C GLY A 358 2.25 22.41 -3.10
N THR A 359 1.00 22.47 -2.62
CA THR A 359 -0.16 22.70 -3.50
C THR A 359 -0.10 24.03 -4.25
N THR A 360 0.67 25.03 -3.78
CA THR A 360 0.82 26.32 -4.47
C THR A 360 1.52 26.21 -5.83
N TRP A 361 2.22 25.10 -6.10
CA TRP A 361 2.82 24.80 -7.41
C TRP A 361 2.15 23.61 -8.12
N GLY A 362 0.89 23.32 -7.77
CA GLY A 362 0.12 22.19 -8.31
C GLY A 362 0.68 20.83 -7.88
N ILE A 363 0.40 19.79 -8.67
CA ILE A 363 0.72 18.39 -8.32
C ILE A 363 2.23 18.11 -8.24
N SER A 364 3.05 18.79 -9.05
CA SER A 364 4.51 18.69 -8.97
C SER A 364 5.02 19.28 -7.66
N GLY A 365 4.47 20.42 -7.23
CA GLY A 365 4.76 21.01 -5.92
C GLY A 365 4.35 20.11 -4.76
N MET A 366 3.18 19.48 -4.83
CA MET A 366 2.73 18.50 -3.83
C MET A 366 3.72 17.33 -3.71
N ALA A 367 4.17 16.78 -4.84
CA ALA A 367 5.13 15.69 -4.84
C ALA A 367 6.52 16.11 -4.36
N ALA A 368 6.97 17.32 -4.72
CA ALA A 368 8.20 17.90 -4.19
C ALA A 368 8.12 18.11 -2.66
N GLY A 369 7.02 18.66 -2.17
CA GLY A 369 6.76 18.83 -0.73
C GLY A 369 6.76 17.50 0.01
N TYR A 370 6.10 16.47 -0.55
CA TYR A 370 6.15 15.11 -0.03
C TYR A 370 7.58 14.55 0.02
N ALA A 371 8.35 14.72 -1.06
CA ALA A 371 9.73 14.25 -1.16
C ALA A 371 10.64 14.92 -0.13
N VAL A 372 10.56 16.26 -0.03
CA VAL A 372 11.33 17.04 0.96
C VAL A 372 10.98 16.60 2.37
N ALA A 373 9.70 16.44 2.70
CA ALA A 373 9.29 15.97 4.02
C ALA A 373 9.85 14.57 4.32
N CYS A 374 9.76 13.64 3.37
CA CYS A 374 10.31 12.29 3.55
C CYS A 374 11.81 12.31 3.79
N VAL A 375 12.57 13.08 3.01
CA VAL A 375 14.03 13.21 3.14
C VAL A 375 14.42 13.85 4.47
N VAL A 376 13.78 14.96 4.84
CA VAL A 376 14.04 15.67 6.10
C VAL A 376 13.74 14.78 7.29
N LEU A 377 12.67 13.97 7.22
CA LEU A 377 12.26 13.09 8.31
C LEU A 377 13.13 11.82 8.46
N VAL A 378 14.03 11.50 7.52
CA VAL A 378 14.97 10.36 7.65
C VAL A 378 15.83 10.49 8.91
N VAL A 379 16.45 11.66 9.10
CA VAL A 379 17.38 11.88 10.22
C VAL A 379 16.66 11.83 11.57
N PRO A 380 15.55 12.56 11.80
CA PRO A 380 14.81 12.46 13.05
C PRO A 380 14.21 11.07 13.26
N SER A 381 13.72 10.39 12.22
CA SER A 381 13.22 9.00 12.32
C SER A 381 14.31 8.06 12.84
N PHE A 382 15.53 8.17 12.29
CA PHE A 382 16.68 7.41 12.77
C PHE A 382 17.03 7.73 14.23
N LEU A 383 17.12 9.01 14.60
CA LEU A 383 17.44 9.43 15.97
C LEU A 383 16.39 8.95 16.98
N VAL A 384 15.10 9.01 16.61
CA VAL A 384 14.00 8.52 17.44
C VAL A 384 14.00 7.00 17.49
N SER A 385 14.33 6.30 16.42
CA SER A 385 14.43 4.84 16.44
C SER A 385 15.59 4.36 17.34
N THR A 386 16.74 5.02 17.26
CA THR A 386 18.01 4.49 17.79
C THR A 386 18.51 5.17 19.07
N ARG A 387 17.71 6.06 19.66
CA ARG A 387 18.07 6.67 20.96
C ARG A 387 18.29 5.57 22.00
N GLY A 388 19.48 5.57 22.59
CA GLY A 388 19.90 4.60 23.60
C GLY A 388 20.56 3.33 23.05
N THR A 389 20.89 3.25 21.75
CA THR A 389 21.40 2.02 21.12
C THR A 389 22.80 2.16 20.53
N GLY A 390 23.54 3.23 20.86
CA GLY A 390 24.92 3.46 20.40
C GLY A 390 25.10 3.68 18.88
N LEU A 391 24.02 3.60 18.10
CA LEU A 391 24.03 3.79 16.64
C LEU A 391 24.26 5.26 16.31
N ARG A 392 25.03 5.50 15.24
CA ARG A 392 25.36 6.84 14.76
C ARG A 392 24.79 7.04 13.35
N LEU A 393 24.61 8.28 12.90
CA LEU A 393 24.06 8.56 11.57
C LEU A 393 24.88 7.93 10.43
N ARG A 394 26.20 7.75 10.64
CA ARG A 394 27.09 7.00 9.74
C ARG A 394 26.67 5.54 9.50
N ASP A 395 25.85 4.97 10.39
CA ASP A 395 25.32 3.61 10.29
C ASP A 395 24.10 3.52 9.37
N VAL A 396 23.56 4.67 8.94
CA VAL A 396 22.56 4.76 7.87
C VAL A 396 23.20 5.19 6.56
N VAL A 397 24.02 6.25 6.60
CA VAL A 397 24.57 6.85 5.37
C VAL A 397 25.55 5.91 4.69
N VAL A 398 26.54 5.37 5.42
CA VAL A 398 27.60 4.55 4.82
C VAL A 398 27.07 3.29 4.12
N PRO A 399 26.15 2.50 4.73
CA PRO A 399 25.58 1.34 4.04
C PRO A 399 24.68 1.68 2.84
N ALA A 400 24.15 2.92 2.75
CA ALA A 400 23.35 3.36 1.62
C ALA A 400 24.19 3.87 0.43
N LEU A 401 25.47 4.20 0.63
CA LEU A 401 26.35 4.70 -0.44
C LEU A 401 26.48 3.74 -1.64
N PRO A 402 26.64 2.41 -1.47
CA PRO A 402 26.68 1.49 -2.61
C PRO A 402 25.39 1.53 -3.44
N ALA A 403 24.23 1.68 -2.78
CA ALA A 403 22.95 1.82 -3.46
C ALA A 403 22.85 3.15 -4.21
N ALA A 404 23.36 4.25 -3.63
CA ALA A 404 23.45 5.53 -4.31
C ALA A 404 24.32 5.44 -5.58
N SER A 405 25.51 4.81 -5.50
CA SER A 405 26.36 4.60 -6.68
C SER A 405 25.69 3.72 -7.74
N ALA A 406 25.03 2.63 -7.32
CA ALA A 406 24.29 1.76 -8.24
C ALA A 406 23.12 2.52 -8.92
N SER A 407 22.46 3.41 -8.18
CA SER A 407 21.39 4.25 -8.71
C SER A 407 21.90 5.25 -9.74
N VAL A 408 23.05 5.89 -9.48
CA VAL A 408 23.70 6.79 -10.45
C VAL A 408 24.07 6.03 -11.72
N VAL A 409 24.69 4.85 -11.59
CA VAL A 409 25.02 3.99 -12.74
C VAL A 409 23.76 3.60 -13.52
N ALA A 410 22.69 3.20 -12.82
CA ALA A 410 21.44 2.82 -13.47
C ALA A 410 20.79 3.98 -14.23
N VAL A 411 20.83 5.20 -13.67
CA VAL A 411 20.37 6.42 -14.36
C VAL A 411 21.22 6.74 -15.57
N LEU A 412 22.55 6.63 -15.47
CA LEU A 412 23.46 6.86 -16.60
C LEU A 412 23.21 5.85 -17.73
N VAL A 413 23.02 4.56 -17.40
CA VAL A 413 22.67 3.52 -18.38
C VAL A 413 21.32 3.81 -19.03
N ALA A 414 20.32 4.23 -18.25
CA ALA A 414 19.02 4.61 -18.80
C ALA A 414 19.11 5.83 -19.73
N ALA A 415 19.92 6.83 -19.37
CA ALA A 415 20.16 8.02 -20.17
C ALA A 415 20.92 7.71 -21.47
N THR A 416 21.92 6.84 -21.43
CA THR A 416 22.64 6.42 -22.65
C THR A 416 21.73 5.60 -23.55
N VAL A 417 21.02 4.59 -23.03
CA VAL A 417 20.08 3.79 -23.84
C VAL A 417 19.02 4.67 -24.51
N SER A 418 18.50 5.68 -23.82
CA SER A 418 17.52 6.61 -24.40
C SER A 418 18.12 7.56 -25.44
N ALA A 419 19.33 8.09 -25.22
CA ALA A 419 20.02 8.97 -26.17
C ALA A 419 20.44 8.25 -27.47
N TRP A 420 20.82 6.98 -27.37
CA TRP A 420 21.21 6.18 -28.54
C TRP A 420 20.03 5.71 -29.40
N TRP A 421 18.80 5.79 -28.88
CA TRP A 421 17.60 5.24 -29.53
C TRP A 421 16.59 6.32 -29.95
N SER A 422 16.99 7.59 -30.05
CA SER A 422 16.10 8.73 -30.33
C SER A 422 15.55 8.81 -31.77
N GLN A 423 15.51 7.71 -32.54
CA GLN A 423 14.73 7.58 -33.78
C GLN A 423 13.82 6.34 -33.72
N PRO A 424 12.60 6.46 -33.16
CA PRO A 424 11.66 5.35 -33.10
C PRO A 424 10.72 5.36 -34.32
N ASP A 425 11.15 4.76 -35.42
CA ASP A 425 10.22 4.42 -36.52
C ASP A 425 9.52 3.09 -36.19
N GLY A 426 8.58 3.11 -35.23
CA GLY A 426 7.58 2.04 -35.09
C GLY A 426 7.08 1.69 -33.66
N PRO A 427 5.87 1.12 -33.53
CA PRO A 427 5.26 0.75 -32.24
C PRO A 427 6.01 -0.36 -31.48
N VAL A 428 6.83 -1.16 -32.18
CA VAL A 428 7.64 -2.23 -31.56
C VAL A 428 8.82 -1.66 -30.78
N SER A 429 9.45 -0.58 -31.26
CA SER A 429 10.59 0.05 -30.57
C SER A 429 10.16 0.78 -29.29
N ALA A 430 8.93 1.31 -29.25
CA ALA A 430 8.34 1.92 -28.05
C ALA A 430 8.11 0.94 -26.88
N VAL A 431 7.98 -0.36 -27.16
CA VAL A 431 7.74 -1.41 -26.16
C VAL A 431 9.02 -2.14 -25.78
N VAL A 432 9.87 -2.42 -26.77
CA VAL A 432 11.09 -3.21 -26.60
C VAL A 432 12.16 -2.44 -25.81
N VAL A 433 12.26 -1.12 -25.98
CA VAL A 433 13.31 -0.31 -25.32
C VAL A 433 13.08 -0.17 -23.81
N PRO A 434 11.88 0.21 -23.30
CA PRO A 434 11.63 0.23 -21.86
C PRO A 434 11.70 -1.18 -21.26
N GLY A 435 11.27 -2.20 -22.01
CA GLY A 435 11.35 -3.61 -21.60
C GLY A 435 12.79 -4.11 -21.45
N LEU A 436 13.67 -3.80 -22.41
CA LEU A 436 15.09 -4.12 -22.36
C LEU A 436 15.83 -3.28 -21.32
N ALA A 437 15.51 -1.99 -21.17
CA ALA A 437 16.07 -1.17 -20.11
C ALA A 437 15.67 -1.68 -18.71
N ALA A 438 14.41 -2.07 -18.52
CA ALA A 438 13.93 -2.69 -17.29
C ALA A 438 14.56 -4.07 -17.05
N ALA A 439 14.75 -4.89 -18.10
CA ALA A 439 15.40 -6.19 -18.01
C ALA A 439 16.91 -6.08 -17.73
N LEU A 440 17.60 -5.13 -18.35
CA LEU A 440 19.00 -4.82 -18.09
C LEU A 440 19.19 -4.25 -16.68
N CYS A 441 18.31 -3.35 -16.24
CA CYS A 441 18.33 -2.85 -14.86
C CYS A 441 18.00 -3.96 -13.86
N GLY A 442 17.03 -4.83 -14.17
CA GLY A 442 16.73 -6.03 -13.39
C GLY A 442 17.91 -7.00 -13.33
N GLY A 443 18.65 -7.16 -14.44
CA GLY A 443 19.88 -7.93 -14.52
C GLY A 443 21.03 -7.31 -13.71
N VAL A 444 21.21 -6.00 -13.77
CA VAL A 444 22.21 -5.26 -12.97
C VAL A 444 21.85 -5.30 -11.49
N VAL A 445 20.58 -5.16 -11.11
CA VAL A 445 20.11 -5.32 -9.73
C VAL A 445 20.28 -6.77 -9.28
N ALA A 446 20.02 -7.76 -10.12
CA ALA A 446 20.25 -9.17 -9.80
C ALA A 446 21.74 -9.48 -9.63
N LEU A 447 22.62 -8.91 -10.46
CA LEU A 447 24.08 -9.05 -10.36
C LEU A 447 24.64 -8.29 -9.14
N ALA A 448 24.14 -7.08 -8.86
CA ALA A 448 24.47 -6.36 -7.63
C ALA A 448 23.98 -7.11 -6.40
N PHE A 449 22.81 -7.75 -6.48
CA PHE A 449 22.25 -8.56 -5.42
C PHE A 449 23.03 -9.87 -5.23
N THR A 450 23.52 -10.54 -6.27
CA THR A 450 24.39 -11.72 -6.12
C THR A 450 25.75 -11.35 -5.55
N HIS A 451 26.32 -10.21 -5.97
CA HIS A 451 27.59 -9.71 -5.45
C HIS A 451 27.49 -9.25 -3.99
N VAL A 452 26.37 -8.64 -3.60
CA VAL A 452 26.11 -8.27 -2.20
C VAL A 452 25.70 -9.49 -1.37
N ARG A 453 24.92 -10.43 -1.91
CA ARG A 453 24.63 -11.73 -1.28
C ARG A 453 25.91 -12.49 -0.93
N ALA A 454 26.93 -12.46 -1.80
CA ALA A 454 28.23 -13.06 -1.53
C ALA A 454 29.00 -12.38 -0.38
N ARG A 455 28.67 -11.12 -0.04
CA ARG A 455 29.27 -10.35 1.06
C ARG A 455 28.42 -10.30 2.33
N LEU A 456 27.18 -10.83 2.30
CA LEU A 456 26.35 -10.97 3.49
C LEU A 456 26.77 -12.25 4.22
N PRO A 457 27.16 -12.21 5.51
CA PRO A 457 27.40 -13.42 6.28
C PRO A 457 26.13 -14.30 6.26
N GLY A 458 26.32 -15.61 6.04
CA GLY A 458 25.25 -16.59 5.76
C GLY A 458 24.20 -16.81 6.86
N THR A 459 24.15 -15.96 7.87
CA THR A 459 23.30 -16.08 9.06
C THR A 459 21.87 -15.58 8.88
N LEU A 460 21.52 -14.92 7.77
CA LEU A 460 20.17 -14.39 7.54
C LEU A 460 19.33 -15.13 6.49
N ILE A 461 19.91 -16.11 5.77
CA ILE A 461 19.14 -16.96 4.87
C ILE A 461 19.42 -18.42 5.22
N PRO A 462 18.71 -19.02 6.19
CA PRO A 462 18.66 -20.46 6.30
C PRO A 462 17.84 -20.95 5.10
N ILE A 463 18.49 -21.13 3.95
CA ILE A 463 17.95 -22.02 2.93
C ILE A 463 18.06 -23.39 3.57
N GLY A 464 16.91 -23.99 3.89
CA GLY A 464 16.83 -25.33 4.42
C GLY A 464 17.71 -26.27 3.60
N ARG A 465 18.86 -26.65 4.17
CA ARG A 465 19.52 -27.89 3.79
C ARG A 465 18.53 -28.96 4.22
N ARG A 466 17.81 -29.53 3.25
CA ARG A 466 17.09 -30.78 3.48
C ARG A 466 18.15 -31.82 3.90
N PRO A 467 17.87 -32.66 4.92
CA PRO A 467 18.72 -33.79 5.23
C PRO A 467 18.80 -34.75 4.04
#